data_AF-A0A3M1MVS3-F1
#
_entry.id   AF-A0A3M1MVS3-F1
#
_cell.length_a   1.000
_cell.length_b   1.000
_cell.length_c   1.000
_cell.angle_alpha   90.00
_cell.angle_beta   90.00
_cell.angle_gamma   90.00
#
_symmetry.space_group_name_H-M   'P 1'
#
loop_
_entity.id
_entity.type
_entity.pdbx_description
1 polymer ?
#
loop_
_entity_poly.entity_id
_entity_poly.type
_entity_poly.pdbx_seq_one_letter_code
_entity_poly.pdbx_strand_id
1 'polypeptide(L)'
;TQACAQWRELIREKLSQGWTEDEIKAYFAEQYGDRVLAEPPRRGLNWLVYVIPPVLILLGVFVLFQAMRSWKVSSDEALEPEVPSLDDEYAARLEEELKRR
;
A
#
# COMPACT_ATOMS: atom_id res chain seq x y z
N THR A 1 -5.95 7.15 -46.65
CA THR A 1 -5.32 8.49 -46.77
C THR A 1 -3.81 8.33 -46.93
N GLN A 2 -3.09 9.30 -47.51
CA GLN A 2 -1.62 9.23 -47.69
C GLN A 2 -0.87 8.95 -46.37
N ALA A 3 -1.38 9.45 -45.24
CA ALA A 3 -0.84 9.20 -43.91
C ALA A 3 -0.79 7.69 -43.54
N CYS A 4 -1.85 6.92 -43.83
CA CYS A 4 -1.86 5.48 -43.54
C CYS A 4 -0.91 4.66 -44.43
N ALA A 5 -0.51 5.19 -45.60
CA ALA A 5 0.46 4.53 -46.48
C ALA A 5 1.89 4.77 -45.97
N GLN A 6 2.21 6.00 -45.59
CA GLN A 6 3.51 6.34 -44.98
C GLN A 6 3.76 5.58 -43.68
N TRP A 7 2.74 5.47 -42.82
CA TRP A 7 2.89 4.75 -41.54
C TRP A 7 3.16 3.25 -41.74
N ARG A 8 2.51 2.63 -42.73
CA ARG A 8 2.76 1.22 -43.07
C ARG A 8 4.17 1.00 -43.63
N GLU A 9 4.66 1.92 -44.43
CA GLU A 9 6.03 1.84 -44.96
C GLU A 9 7.07 2.01 -43.84
N LEU A 10 6.86 2.97 -42.94
CA LEU A 10 7.74 3.21 -41.79
C LEU A 10 7.78 1.99 -40.85
N ILE A 11 6.64 1.37 -40.57
CA ILE A 11 6.57 0.14 -39.76
C ILE A 11 7.35 -0.99 -40.43
N ARG A 12 7.21 -1.16 -41.75
CA ARG A 12 7.94 -2.19 -42.51
C ARG A 12 9.45 -1.94 -42.48
N GLU A 13 9.88 -0.69 -42.56
CA GLU A 13 11.29 -0.30 -42.44
C GLU A 13 11.86 -0.57 -41.03
N LYS A 14 11.09 -0.29 -39.97
CA LYS A 14 11.52 -0.60 -38.59
C LYS A 14 11.58 -2.09 -38.32
N LEU A 15 10.62 -2.87 -38.85
CA LEU A 15 10.65 -4.33 -38.78
C LEU A 15 11.86 -4.92 -39.53
N SER A 16 12.23 -4.37 -40.69
CA SER A 16 13.43 -4.81 -41.41
C SER A 16 14.74 -4.43 -40.71
N GLN A 17 14.71 -3.37 -39.90
CA GLN A 17 15.80 -2.98 -39.00
C GLN A 17 15.89 -3.86 -37.73
N GLY A 18 15.02 -4.87 -37.59
CA GLY A 18 15.03 -5.80 -36.46
C GLY A 18 14.32 -5.29 -35.21
N TRP A 19 13.54 -4.22 -35.33
CA TRP A 19 12.77 -3.70 -34.20
C TRP A 19 11.61 -4.63 -33.87
N THR A 20 11.32 -4.77 -32.58
CA THR A 20 10.17 -5.51 -32.09
C THR A 20 8.89 -4.70 -32.24
N GLU A 21 7.76 -5.38 -32.36
CA GLU A 21 6.44 -4.74 -32.47
C GLU A 21 6.15 -3.78 -31.31
N ASP A 22 6.69 -4.11 -30.14
CA ASP A 22 6.63 -3.36 -28.90
C ASP A 22 7.41 -2.04 -28.94
N GLU A 23 8.60 -2.04 -29.53
CA GLU A 23 9.43 -0.84 -29.70
C GLU A 23 8.82 0.10 -30.75
N ILE A 24 8.26 -0.46 -31.81
CA ILE A 24 7.55 0.32 -32.84
C ILE A 24 6.33 1.02 -32.22
N LYS A 25 5.52 0.30 -31.44
CA LYS A 25 4.39 0.88 -30.72
C LYS A 25 4.80 2.00 -29.77
N ALA A 26 5.90 1.82 -29.03
CA ALA A 26 6.44 2.84 -28.13
C ALA A 26 6.93 4.10 -28.89
N TYR A 27 7.62 3.92 -30.02
CA TYR A 27 8.07 5.02 -30.88
C TYR A 27 6.88 5.85 -31.40
N PHE A 28 5.80 5.19 -31.84
CA PHE A 28 4.60 5.89 -32.29
C PHE A 28 3.84 6.57 -31.13
N ALA A 29 3.82 5.97 -29.95
CA ALA A 29 3.24 6.57 -28.74
C ALA A 29 3.97 7.86 -28.34
N GLU A 30 5.31 7.86 -28.41
CA GLU A 30 6.14 9.01 -28.05
C GLU A 30 6.01 10.16 -29.07
N GLN A 31 5.97 9.85 -30.36
CA GLN A 31 5.93 10.86 -31.43
C GLN A 31 4.53 11.41 -31.72
N TYR A 32 3.48 10.60 -31.55
CA TYR A 32 2.11 10.98 -31.92
C TYR A 32 1.11 10.95 -30.75
N GLY A 33 1.55 10.55 -29.56
CA GLY A 33 0.76 10.48 -28.33
C GLY A 33 0.01 9.15 -28.16
N ASP A 34 -0.31 8.82 -26.91
CA ASP A 34 -0.98 7.57 -26.53
C ASP A 34 -2.38 7.37 -27.15
N ARG A 35 -2.98 8.43 -27.71
CA ARG A 35 -4.27 8.37 -28.42
C ARG A 35 -4.22 7.64 -29.77
N VAL A 36 -3.02 7.39 -30.29
CA VAL A 36 -2.83 6.67 -31.57
C VAL A 36 -2.81 5.16 -31.36
N LEU A 37 -2.50 4.70 -30.14
CA LEU A 37 -2.65 3.29 -29.78
C LEU A 37 -4.09 3.02 -29.35
N ALA A 38 -4.64 1.91 -29.85
CA ALA A 38 -5.98 1.44 -29.47
C ALA A 38 -6.07 1.10 -27.96
N GLU A 39 -4.93 0.81 -27.33
CA GLU A 39 -4.82 0.51 -25.91
C GLU A 39 -3.63 1.29 -25.31
N PRO A 40 -3.82 2.02 -24.19
CA PRO A 40 -2.71 2.71 -23.53
C PRO A 40 -1.69 1.67 -23.05
N PRO A 41 -0.42 1.76 -23.48
CA PRO A 41 0.57 0.74 -23.19
C PRO A 41 0.85 0.65 -21.68
N ARG A 42 0.87 -0.57 -21.15
CA ARG A 42 1.18 -0.88 -19.74
C ARG A 42 2.68 -0.75 -19.42
N ARG A 43 3.38 0.25 -19.97
CA ARG A 43 4.81 0.51 -19.73
C ARG A 43 5.05 1.98 -19.37
N GLY A 44 6.05 2.25 -18.54
CA GLY A 44 6.40 3.59 -18.09
C GLY A 44 5.47 4.14 -16.99
N LEU A 45 5.06 5.41 -17.13
CA LEU A 45 4.26 6.14 -16.13
C LEU A 45 2.91 5.47 -15.82
N ASN A 46 2.39 4.65 -16.73
CA ASN A 46 1.14 3.90 -16.54
C ASN A 46 1.22 2.91 -15.36
N TRP A 47 2.40 2.40 -15.00
CA TRP A 47 2.54 1.48 -13.86
C TRP A 47 2.26 2.15 -12.51
N LEU A 48 2.54 3.46 -12.38
CA LEU A 48 2.22 4.23 -11.18
C LEU A 48 0.71 4.21 -10.88
N VAL A 49 -0.15 4.20 -11.90
CA VAL A 49 -1.61 4.10 -11.71
C VAL A 49 -2.02 2.80 -11.02
N TYR A 50 -1.26 1.73 -11.24
CA TYR A 50 -1.50 0.43 -10.60
C TYR A 50 -0.81 0.32 -9.22
N VAL A 51 0.32 1.00 -9.01
CA VAL A 51 1.10 0.95 -7.76
C VAL A 51 0.63 1.95 -6.71
N ILE A 52 0.16 3.13 -7.11
CA ILE A 52 -0.29 4.18 -6.19
C ILE A 52 -1.45 3.69 -5.29
N PRO A 53 -2.52 3.05 -5.81
CA PRO A 53 -3.64 2.61 -4.97
C PRO A 53 -3.22 1.63 -3.85
N PRO A 54 -2.50 0.53 -4.11
CA PRO A 54 -2.07 -0.37 -3.04
C PRO A 54 -1.07 0.29 -2.08
N VAL A 55 -0.19 1.16 -2.56
CA VAL A 55 0.75 1.90 -1.69
C VAL A 55 0.01 2.81 -0.72
N LEU A 56 -1.01 3.55 -1.17
CA LEU A 56 -1.82 4.41 -0.31
C LEU A 56 -2.56 3.60 0.77
N ILE A 57 -3.10 2.43 0.41
CA ILE A 57 -3.76 1.53 1.36
C ILE A 57 -2.76 1.05 2.42
N LEU A 58 -1.58 0.59 2.01
CA LEU A 58 -0.53 0.14 2.92
C LEU A 58 -0.09 1.25 3.87
N LEU A 59 0.08 2.47 3.37
CA LEU A 59 0.41 3.65 4.17
C LEU A 59 -0.68 3.95 5.21
N GLY A 60 -1.95 3.90 4.81
CA GLY A 60 -3.08 4.10 5.72
C GLY A 60 -3.12 3.04 6.83
N VAL A 61 -2.97 1.76 6.48
CA VAL A 61 -2.92 0.66 7.45
C VAL A 61 -1.74 0.81 8.41
N PHE A 62 -0.57 1.19 7.90
CA PHE A 62 0.63 1.41 8.72
C PHE A 62 0.44 2.53 9.74
N VAL A 63 -0.15 3.66 9.34
CA VAL A 63 -0.45 4.78 10.25
C VAL A 63 -1.45 4.35 11.33
N LEU A 64 -2.54 3.67 10.96
CA LEU A 64 -3.52 3.16 11.91
C LEU A 64 -2.90 2.16 12.91
N PHE A 65 -2.04 1.26 12.41
CA PHE A 65 -1.33 0.30 13.26
C PHE A 65 -0.43 1.01 14.27
N GLN A 66 0.32 2.03 13.84
CA GLN A 66 1.18 2.80 14.73
C GLN A 66 0.37 3.57 15.78
N ALA A 67 -0.76 4.17 15.40
CA ALA A 67 -1.66 4.88 16.31
C ALA A 67 -2.25 3.95 17.37
N MET A 68 -2.72 2.75 16.97
CA MET A 68 -3.21 1.73 17.92
C MET A 68 -2.10 1.25 18.87
N ARG A 69 -0.87 1.11 18.37
CA ARG A 69 0.27 0.71 19.20
C ARG A 69 0.65 1.79 20.20
N SER A 70 0.58 3.07 19.82
CA SER A 70 0.77 4.20 20.73
C SER A 70 -0.25 4.19 21.88
N TRP A 71 -1.52 3.93 21.58
CA TRP A 71 -2.56 3.81 22.62
C TRP A 71 -2.37 2.63 23.56
N LYS A 72 -1.78 1.52 23.09
CA LYS A 72 -1.53 0.36 23.95
C LYS A 72 -0.28 0.52 24.82
N VAL A 73 0.69 1.34 24.41
CA VAL A 73 1.90 1.61 25.20
C VAL A 73 1.62 2.55 26.38
N SER A 74 0.61 3.41 26.31
CA SER A 74 0.15 4.19 27.49
C SER A 74 -0.63 3.37 28.52
N SER A 75 -0.86 2.07 28.30
CA SER A 75 -1.36 1.14 29.32
C SER A 75 -0.25 0.32 29.98
N ASP A 76 1.01 0.48 29.56
CA ASP A 76 2.16 -0.28 30.08
C ASP A 76 3.30 0.65 30.53
N GLU A 77 3.02 1.95 30.72
CA GLU A 77 3.79 2.76 31.66
C GLU A 77 3.13 2.57 33.02
N ALA A 78 3.76 1.68 33.78
CA ALA A 78 3.55 1.43 35.19
C ALA A 78 3.50 2.75 35.98
N LEU A 79 2.32 3.37 36.04
CA LEU A 79 1.78 3.76 37.33
C LEU A 79 1.36 2.45 37.97
N GLU A 80 2.23 1.85 38.79
CA GLU A 80 1.73 1.06 39.91
C GLU A 80 0.70 1.97 40.59
N PRO A 81 -0.61 1.65 40.53
CA PRO A 81 -1.48 2.28 41.48
C PRO A 81 -1.09 1.59 42.79
N GLU A 82 -0.56 2.36 43.72
CA GLU A 82 -0.55 2.01 45.14
C GLU A 82 -2.02 1.95 45.60
N VAL A 83 -2.78 1.01 45.03
CA VAL A 83 -4.08 0.62 45.54
C VAL A 83 -3.72 -0.22 46.75
N PRO A 84 -4.21 0.12 47.95
CA PRO A 84 -4.25 -0.86 49.01
C PRO A 84 -4.93 -2.09 48.41
N SER A 85 -4.23 -3.21 48.39
CA SER A 85 -4.77 -4.51 47.99
C SER A 85 -5.99 -4.77 48.86
N LEU A 86 -7.17 -4.45 48.33
CA LEU A 86 -8.46 -4.77 48.96
C LEU A 86 -8.53 -6.26 49.30
N ASP A 87 -7.80 -7.07 48.52
CA ASP A 87 -7.59 -8.49 48.73
C ASP A 87 -6.95 -8.81 50.09
N ASP A 88 -5.97 -8.01 50.55
CA ASP A 88 -5.30 -8.24 51.83
C ASP A 88 -6.19 -7.86 53.02
N GLU A 89 -6.96 -6.76 52.91
CA GLU A 89 -7.91 -6.35 53.96
C GLU A 89 -9.11 -7.33 54.06
N TYR A 90 -9.62 -7.80 52.93
CA TYR A 90 -10.70 -8.81 52.90
C TYR A 90 -10.22 -10.18 53.37
N ALA A 91 -9.02 -10.62 52.96
CA ALA A 91 -8.45 -11.88 53.41
C ALA A 91 -8.22 -11.89 54.93
N ALA A 92 -7.72 -10.79 55.49
CA ALA A 92 -7.53 -10.66 56.93
C ALA A 92 -8.86 -10.74 57.71
N ARG A 93 -9.93 -10.10 57.22
CA ARG A 93 -11.28 -10.19 57.84
C ARG A 93 -11.85 -11.61 57.77
N LEU A 94 -11.63 -12.31 56.66
CA LEU A 94 -12.09 -13.70 56.49
C LEU A 94 -11.40 -14.67 57.45
N GLU A 95 -10.09 -14.54 57.66
CA GLU A 95 -9.36 -15.36 58.64
C GLU A 95 -9.84 -15.10 60.07
N GLU A 96 -10.15 -13.84 60.40
CA GLU A 96 -10.61 -13.45 61.73
C GLU A 96 -12.02 -14.01 62.02
N GLU A 97 -12.90 -14.05 61.02
CA GLU A 97 -14.22 -14.70 61.13
C GLU A 97 -14.13 -16.22 61.25
N LEU A 98 -13.20 -16.86 60.54
CA LEU A 98 -12.97 -18.30 60.63
C LEU A 98 -12.39 -18.73 61.98
N LYS A 99 -11.54 -17.92 62.60
CA LYS A 99 -11.01 -18.18 63.96
C LYS A 99 -12.03 -17.97 65.06
N ARG A 100 -13.08 -17.17 64.82
CA ARG A 100 -14.13 -16.87 65.80
C ARG A 100 -15.22 -17.95 65.85
N ARG A 101 -15.19 -18.95 64.96
CA ARG A 101 -16.16 -20.04 64.87
C ARG A 101 -15.55 -21.36 65.34
#